data_AF-A0ABD8B2B0-F1
#
_entry.id   AF-A0ABD8B2B0-F1
#
_cell.length_a   1.000
_cell.length_b   1.000
_cell.length_c   1.000
_cell.angle_alpha   90.00
_cell.angle_beta   90.00
_cell.angle_gamma   90.00
#
_symmetry.space_group_name_H-M   'P 1'
#
loop_
_entity.id
_entity.type
_entity.pdbx_description
1 polymer ?
#
loop_
_entity_poly.entity_id
_entity_poly.type
_entity_poly.pdbx_seq_one_letter_code
_entity_poly.pdbx_strand_id
1 'polypeptide(L)'
;MDDYEQRLKDLRATLGTLIDNYDILPDASYQIFSIEGEIRSFEQRKERLNLRFSRIDCHLCKQPIWNEDEPAKLGDKGSLLICPRCLCTIKQVKGTTEMERDLDINSPGTVKQDCEGPLKMLQSQFLIRKSEKFWLIHEVVGEIYYRAGRRKTNLLHSWIDELINRLDQLQEQKKFMEGMRTLIPDLHTQIFSLQAQIQDLQSKVDRIKGGRLPFRCSQCNVWLKENGIPTFFGNYTICNQCKKIISEVMTTSEAEKKHGLPKGTIRRDNSRGSLERYKKLGLLRQSGSLWLLHDIVILDKYKRIETKEEVLPVHSSTTMSEEGIPSDLLRRSASIYKQLMERKQLEK
;
A
#
# COMPACT_ATOMS: atom_id res chain seq x y z
N MET A 1 7.77 -10.59 -28.41
CA MET A 1 7.18 -10.76 -27.06
C MET A 1 7.87 -11.87 -26.29
N ASP A 2 8.36 -12.92 -26.96
CA ASP A 2 9.06 -14.06 -26.36
C ASP A 2 10.28 -13.70 -25.49
N ASP A 3 11.15 -12.77 -25.92
CA ASP A 3 12.35 -12.41 -25.16
C ASP A 3 12.05 -11.73 -23.80
N TYR A 4 10.98 -10.93 -23.75
CA TYR A 4 10.56 -10.26 -22.52
C TYR A 4 10.01 -11.27 -21.49
N GLU A 5 9.15 -12.19 -21.93
CA GLU A 5 8.56 -13.19 -21.04
C GLU A 5 9.59 -14.22 -20.59
N GLN A 6 10.52 -14.57 -21.48
CA GLN A 6 11.68 -15.39 -21.14
C GLN A 6 12.55 -14.71 -20.08
N ARG A 7 12.91 -13.43 -20.24
CA ARG A 7 13.69 -12.70 -19.25
C ARG A 7 12.99 -12.61 -17.89
N LEU A 8 11.68 -12.42 -17.87
CA LEU A 8 10.91 -12.36 -16.62
C LEU A 8 10.85 -13.74 -15.94
N LYS A 9 10.76 -14.81 -16.72
CA LYS A 9 10.85 -16.20 -16.23
C LYS A 9 12.22 -16.49 -15.63
N ASP A 10 13.30 -16.06 -16.29
CA ASP A 10 14.67 -16.22 -15.80
C ASP A 10 14.92 -15.44 -14.50
N LEU A 11 14.41 -14.20 -14.40
CA LEU A 11 14.48 -13.40 -13.18
C LEU A 11 13.71 -14.06 -12.02
N ARG A 12 12.53 -14.65 -12.28
CA ARG A 12 11.75 -15.39 -11.27
C ARG A 12 12.45 -16.68 -10.84
N ALA A 13 13.10 -17.39 -11.76
CA ALA A 13 13.89 -18.57 -11.45
C ALA A 13 15.11 -18.19 -10.59
N THR A 14 15.79 -17.10 -10.93
CA THR A 14 16.92 -16.55 -10.15
C THR A 14 16.45 -16.15 -8.76
N LEU A 15 15.30 -15.48 -8.64
CA LEU A 15 14.71 -15.15 -7.34
C LEU A 15 14.46 -16.39 -6.49
N GLY A 16 13.91 -17.46 -7.09
CA GLY A 16 13.72 -18.74 -6.41
C GLY A 16 15.03 -19.30 -5.85
N THR A 17 16.08 -19.35 -6.68
CA THR A 17 17.40 -19.83 -6.24
C THR A 17 18.03 -18.97 -5.15
N LEU A 18 17.80 -17.65 -5.14
CA LEU A 18 18.29 -16.75 -4.09
C LEU A 18 17.55 -16.97 -2.76
N ILE A 19 16.26 -17.27 -2.81
CA ILE A 19 15.46 -17.59 -1.62
C ILE A 19 15.91 -18.93 -1.03
N ASP A 20 16.12 -19.95 -1.87
CA ASP A 20 16.54 -21.28 -1.42
C ASP A 20 17.93 -21.27 -0.76
N ASN A 21 18.80 -20.33 -1.16
CA ASN A 21 20.16 -20.19 -0.64
C ASN A 21 20.33 -18.95 0.26
N TYR A 22 19.23 -18.43 0.82
CA TYR A 22 19.22 -17.17 1.58
C TYR A 22 20.27 -17.14 2.70
N ASP A 23 20.39 -18.23 3.46
CA ASP A 23 21.27 -18.30 4.64
C ASP A 23 22.77 -18.37 4.28
N ILE A 24 23.10 -18.70 3.03
CA ILE A 24 24.48 -18.94 2.58
C ILE A 24 25.03 -17.70 1.84
N LEU A 25 24.14 -16.88 1.28
CA LEU A 25 24.52 -15.77 0.41
C LEU A 25 24.88 -14.50 1.19
N PRO A 26 26.02 -13.86 0.88
CA PRO A 26 26.34 -12.55 1.45
C PRO A 26 25.36 -11.51 0.90
N ASP A 27 24.80 -10.68 1.79
CA ASP A 27 23.80 -9.66 1.45
C ASP A 27 22.54 -10.21 0.75
N ALA A 28 22.12 -11.44 1.08
CA ALA A 28 20.97 -12.11 0.46
C ALA A 28 19.72 -11.22 0.38
N SER A 29 19.40 -10.48 1.44
CA SER A 29 18.29 -9.51 1.47
C SER A 29 18.39 -8.45 0.37
N TYR A 30 19.58 -7.91 0.11
CA TYR A 30 19.78 -6.94 -0.96
C TYR A 30 19.71 -7.59 -2.34
N GLN A 31 20.29 -8.78 -2.51
CA GLN A 31 20.28 -9.48 -3.80
C GLN A 31 18.85 -9.82 -4.23
N ILE A 32 18.07 -10.37 -3.29
CA ILE A 32 16.64 -10.62 -3.47
C ILE A 32 15.92 -9.31 -3.82
N PHE A 33 16.12 -8.25 -3.03
CA PHE A 33 15.48 -6.98 -3.28
C PHE A 33 15.84 -6.37 -4.65
N SER A 34 17.09 -6.52 -5.10
CA SER A 34 17.56 -6.01 -6.39
C SER A 34 16.87 -6.75 -7.53
N ILE A 35 16.80 -8.08 -7.48
CA ILE A 35 16.08 -8.90 -8.47
C ILE A 35 14.58 -8.60 -8.44
N GLU A 36 13.97 -8.45 -7.26
CA GLU A 36 12.58 -8.01 -7.12
C GLU A 36 12.35 -6.60 -7.68
N GLY A 37 13.33 -5.70 -7.52
CA GLY A 37 13.33 -4.36 -8.09
C GLY A 37 13.37 -4.37 -9.62
N GLU A 38 14.19 -5.26 -10.19
CA GLU A 38 14.21 -5.50 -11.63
C GLU A 38 12.89 -6.06 -12.12
N ILE A 39 12.37 -7.13 -11.51
CA ILE A 39 11.06 -7.70 -11.85
C ILE A 39 9.98 -6.62 -11.82
N ARG A 40 9.94 -5.79 -10.76
CA ARG A 40 9.02 -4.65 -10.66
C ARG A 40 9.21 -3.65 -11.81
N SER A 41 10.45 -3.30 -12.15
CA SER A 41 10.74 -2.41 -13.28
C SER A 41 10.25 -2.98 -14.61
N PHE A 42 10.47 -4.28 -14.84
CA PHE A 42 9.94 -4.98 -16.00
C PHE A 42 8.42 -4.92 -16.01
N GLU A 43 7.75 -5.33 -14.93
CA GLU A 43 6.29 -5.30 -14.82
C GLU A 43 5.70 -3.91 -15.04
N GLN A 44 6.33 -2.86 -14.49
CA GLN A 44 5.92 -1.49 -14.70
C GLN A 44 5.95 -1.10 -16.17
N ARG A 45 6.98 -1.53 -16.91
CA ARG A 45 7.07 -1.30 -18.36
C ARG A 45 5.97 -2.05 -19.11
N LYS A 46 5.70 -3.32 -18.77
CA LYS A 46 4.61 -4.10 -19.39
C LYS A 46 3.24 -3.46 -19.13
N GLU A 47 2.99 -2.96 -17.92
CA GLU A 47 1.76 -2.23 -17.61
C GLU A 47 1.64 -0.90 -18.37
N ARG A 48 2.73 -0.16 -18.56
CA ARG A 48 2.74 1.06 -19.38
C ARG A 48 2.47 0.78 -20.85
N LEU A 49 2.93 -0.36 -21.36
CA LEU A 49 2.68 -0.79 -22.74
C LEU A 49 1.24 -1.31 -22.90
N ASN A 50 0.73 -2.02 -21.90
CA ASN A 50 -0.64 -2.51 -21.85
C ASN A 50 -1.58 -1.45 -21.25
N LEU A 51 -1.72 -0.32 -21.94
CA LEU A 51 -2.64 0.75 -21.53
C LEU A 51 -4.08 0.21 -21.44
N ARG A 52 -4.52 -0.09 -20.22
CA ARG A 52 -5.93 -0.39 -19.91
C ARG A 52 -6.61 0.94 -19.61
N PHE A 53 -7.49 1.36 -20.51
CA PHE A 53 -8.32 2.55 -20.30
C PHE A 53 -9.54 2.18 -19.47
N SER A 54 -9.70 2.82 -18.31
CA SER A 54 -10.98 2.82 -17.58
C SER A 54 -11.53 4.24 -17.53
N ARG A 55 -12.85 4.37 -17.65
CA ARG A 55 -13.55 5.65 -17.47
C ARG A 55 -14.02 5.89 -16.03
N ILE A 56 -13.77 4.94 -15.14
CA ILE A 56 -14.36 4.88 -13.80
C ILE A 56 -13.27 4.68 -12.77
N ASP A 57 -13.27 5.54 -11.75
CA ASP A 57 -12.36 5.44 -10.61
C ASP A 57 -13.09 4.98 -9.35
N CYS A 58 -12.35 4.27 -8.50
CA CYS A 58 -12.81 3.87 -7.18
C CYS A 58 -12.97 5.09 -6.26
N HIS A 59 -14.10 5.18 -5.56
CA HIS A 59 -14.37 6.29 -4.65
C HIS A 59 -13.45 6.31 -3.44
N LEU A 60 -13.04 5.12 -2.97
CA LEU A 60 -12.12 4.97 -1.85
C LEU A 60 -10.68 5.21 -2.29
N CYS A 61 -10.11 4.42 -3.21
CA CYS A 61 -8.68 4.52 -3.52
C CYS A 61 -8.31 5.45 -4.67
N LYS A 62 -9.30 6.05 -5.35
CA LYS A 62 -9.12 6.91 -6.55
C LYS A 62 -8.33 6.23 -7.68
N GLN A 63 -8.32 4.90 -7.68
CA GLN A 63 -7.68 4.11 -8.73
C GLN A 63 -8.69 3.70 -9.79
N PRO A 64 -8.24 3.50 -11.03
CA PRO A 64 -9.07 2.97 -12.11
C PRO A 64 -9.67 1.62 -11.72
N ILE A 65 -10.97 1.46 -11.95
CA ILE A 65 -11.70 0.18 -11.89
C ILE A 65 -11.70 -0.42 -13.28
N TRP A 66 -11.23 -1.65 -13.40
CA TRP A 66 -11.04 -2.27 -14.70
C TRP A 66 -12.35 -2.92 -15.16
N ASN A 67 -12.53 -3.13 -16.46
CA ASN A 67 -13.78 -3.70 -16.99
C ASN A 67 -14.02 -5.15 -16.52
N GLU A 68 -12.96 -5.85 -16.15
CA GLU A 68 -12.98 -7.20 -15.59
C GLU A 68 -13.35 -7.21 -14.09
N ASP A 69 -13.24 -6.06 -13.41
CA ASP A 69 -13.56 -5.93 -11.99
C ASP A 69 -15.08 -5.81 -11.81
N GLU A 70 -15.62 -6.48 -10.78
CA GLU A 70 -16.99 -6.27 -10.32
C GLU A 70 -16.99 -5.30 -9.12
N PRO A 71 -17.17 -3.99 -9.32
CA PRO A 71 -17.16 -3.04 -8.20
C PRO A 71 -18.44 -3.13 -7.37
N ALA A 72 -18.30 -2.93 -6.07
CA ALA A 72 -19.44 -2.73 -5.19
C ALA A 72 -20.09 -1.38 -5.50
N LYS A 73 -21.36 -1.43 -5.91
CA LYS A 73 -22.18 -0.25 -6.21
C LYS A 73 -23.00 0.12 -4.97
N LEU A 74 -22.83 1.33 -4.46
CA LEU A 74 -23.58 1.91 -3.32
C LEU A 74 -24.26 3.23 -3.74
N GLY A 75 -25.18 3.75 -2.94
CA GLY A 75 -25.98 4.94 -3.25
C GLY A 75 -27.19 4.67 -4.14
N ASP A 76 -28.05 5.69 -4.24
CA ASP A 76 -29.21 5.68 -5.12
C ASP A 76 -28.71 5.63 -6.58
N LYS A 77 -28.96 4.50 -7.26
CA LYS A 77 -28.50 4.17 -8.64
C LYS A 77 -27.01 3.81 -8.79
N GLY A 78 -26.26 3.57 -7.70
CA GLY A 78 -24.86 3.14 -7.80
C GLY A 78 -23.86 4.28 -8.01
N SER A 79 -24.16 5.46 -7.48
CA SER A 79 -23.31 6.66 -7.54
C SER A 79 -21.92 6.44 -6.93
N LEU A 80 -21.81 5.54 -5.95
CA LEU A 80 -20.54 5.14 -5.37
C LEU A 80 -20.08 3.79 -5.89
N LEU A 81 -18.84 3.74 -6.37
CA LEU A 81 -18.19 2.54 -6.86
C LEU A 81 -16.93 2.26 -6.05
N ILE A 82 -16.88 1.08 -5.43
CA ILE A 82 -15.73 0.60 -4.66
C ILE A 82 -15.11 -0.58 -5.38
N CYS A 83 -13.79 -0.50 -5.64
CA CYS A 83 -13.07 -1.58 -6.32
C CYS A 83 -12.89 -2.83 -5.43
N PRO A 84 -12.74 -4.02 -6.03
CA PRO A 84 -12.50 -5.26 -5.30
C PRO A 84 -11.28 -5.21 -4.37
N ARG A 85 -10.24 -4.48 -4.77
CA ARG A 85 -9.02 -4.29 -3.96
C ARG A 85 -9.32 -3.63 -2.62
N CYS A 86 -10.09 -2.55 -2.61
CA CYS A 86 -10.50 -1.89 -1.37
C CYS A 86 -11.39 -2.78 -0.50
N LEU A 87 -12.29 -3.55 -1.11
CA LEU A 87 -13.12 -4.51 -0.38
C LEU A 87 -12.26 -5.59 0.29
N CYS A 88 -11.21 -6.07 -0.40
CA CYS A 88 -10.25 -7.02 0.17
C CYS A 88 -9.53 -6.42 1.39
N THR A 89 -8.99 -5.21 1.27
CA THR A 89 -8.32 -4.51 2.39
C THR A 89 -9.24 -4.31 3.59
N ILE A 90 -10.52 -4.00 3.36
CA ILE A 90 -11.53 -3.85 4.44
C ILE A 90 -11.75 -5.19 5.17
N LYS A 91 -11.82 -6.30 4.43
CA LYS A 91 -12.04 -7.64 5.00
C LYS A 91 -10.88 -8.11 5.88
N GLN A 92 -9.66 -7.71 5.58
CA GLN A 92 -8.45 -8.11 6.30
C GLN A 92 -8.30 -7.51 7.71
N VAL A 93 -9.14 -6.53 8.07
CA VAL A 93 -9.14 -5.96 9.43
C VAL A 93 -9.95 -6.85 10.36
N LYS A 94 -9.30 -7.49 11.33
CA LYS A 94 -9.83 -8.50 12.25
C LYS A 94 -9.85 -8.00 13.69
N GLY A 95 -10.74 -8.53 14.52
CA GLY A 95 -10.67 -8.41 15.98
C GLY A 95 -9.64 -9.38 16.57
N THR A 96 -9.19 -9.14 17.80
CA THR A 96 -8.19 -9.98 18.47
C THR A 96 -8.59 -11.45 18.55
N THR A 97 -9.87 -11.75 18.80
CA THR A 97 -10.36 -13.13 18.96
C THR A 97 -10.49 -13.89 17.65
N GLU A 98 -10.66 -13.19 16.52
CA GLU A 98 -10.57 -13.79 15.19
C GLU A 98 -9.10 -14.03 14.84
N MET A 99 -8.24 -13.05 15.10
CA MET A 99 -6.80 -13.15 14.88
C MET A 99 -6.15 -14.31 15.65
N GLU A 100 -6.51 -14.50 16.91
CA GLU A 100 -6.02 -15.62 17.74
C GLU A 100 -6.42 -16.97 17.16
N ARG A 101 -7.63 -17.06 16.59
CA ARG A 101 -8.14 -18.28 15.95
C ARG A 101 -7.42 -18.58 14.64
N ASP A 102 -7.20 -17.56 13.82
CA ASP A 102 -6.54 -17.71 12.52
C ASP A 102 -5.03 -18.04 12.65
N LEU A 103 -4.45 -17.78 13.81
CA LEU A 103 -3.04 -18.05 14.14
C LEU A 103 -2.87 -19.27 15.06
N ASP A 104 -3.93 -20.04 15.34
CA ASP A 104 -3.92 -21.19 16.24
C ASP A 104 -3.32 -20.90 17.63
N ILE A 105 -3.56 -19.70 18.17
CA ILE A 105 -3.07 -19.29 19.49
C ILE A 105 -4.03 -19.80 20.57
N ASN A 106 -3.57 -20.80 21.33
CA ASN A 106 -4.36 -21.46 22.37
C ASN A 106 -4.61 -20.62 23.63
N SER A 107 -3.80 -19.57 23.87
CA SER A 107 -3.91 -18.70 25.05
C SER A 107 -4.75 -17.44 24.75
N PRO A 108 -6.00 -17.34 25.25
CA PRO A 108 -6.87 -16.22 24.94
C PRO A 108 -6.33 -14.91 25.53
N GLY A 109 -6.39 -13.83 24.75
CA GLY A 109 -5.95 -12.49 25.18
C GLY A 109 -4.46 -12.21 24.97
N THR A 110 -3.71 -13.13 24.38
CA THR A 110 -2.30 -12.94 24.01
C THR A 110 -2.15 -11.78 23.04
N VAL A 111 -2.99 -11.73 22.00
CA VAL A 111 -2.89 -10.69 20.97
C VAL A 111 -3.25 -9.32 21.56
N LYS A 112 -4.19 -9.29 22.51
CA LYS A 112 -4.55 -8.07 23.23
C LYS A 112 -3.39 -7.52 24.06
N GLN A 113 -2.65 -8.38 24.77
CA GLN A 113 -1.46 -7.98 25.52
C GLN A 113 -0.36 -7.47 24.56
N ASP A 114 -0.18 -8.15 23.42
CA ASP A 114 0.81 -7.76 22.42
C ASP A 114 0.52 -6.39 21.81
N CYS A 115 -0.77 -6.03 21.62
CA CYS A 115 -1.20 -4.69 21.18
C CYS A 115 -0.77 -3.56 22.13
N GLU A 116 -0.69 -3.85 23.43
CA GLU A 116 -0.30 -2.87 24.46
C GLU A 116 1.22 -2.81 24.67
N GLY A 117 1.94 -3.88 24.35
CA GLY A 117 3.40 -3.97 24.45
C GLY A 117 4.13 -3.88 23.08
N PRO A 118 4.59 -5.02 22.53
CA PRO A 118 5.47 -5.07 21.36
C PRO A 118 4.87 -4.45 20.09
N LEU A 119 3.55 -4.56 19.88
CA LEU A 119 2.89 -4.10 18.67
C LEU A 119 2.48 -2.62 18.71
N LYS A 120 2.73 -1.91 19.82
CA LYS A 120 2.31 -0.52 20.02
C LYS A 120 2.78 0.43 18.91
N MET A 121 3.96 0.18 18.33
CA MET A 121 4.52 0.98 17.23
C MET A 121 3.65 0.97 15.96
N LEU A 122 2.95 -0.15 15.69
CA LEU A 122 2.10 -0.32 14.52
C LEU A 122 0.82 0.52 14.58
N GLN A 123 0.52 1.10 15.75
CA GLN A 123 -0.61 2.01 15.92
C GLN A 123 -0.42 3.33 15.16
N SER A 124 0.82 3.84 15.08
CA SER A 124 1.11 5.07 14.31
C SER A 124 0.89 4.90 12.81
N GLN A 125 0.86 3.65 12.34
CA GLN A 125 0.73 3.29 10.93
C GLN A 125 -0.66 2.75 10.57
N PHE A 126 -1.62 2.85 11.52
CA PHE A 126 -3.02 2.43 11.39
C PHE A 126 -3.23 0.93 11.13
N LEU A 127 -2.21 0.08 11.24
CA LEU A 127 -2.35 -1.38 11.13
C LEU A 127 -3.00 -1.99 12.39
N ILE A 128 -2.87 -1.32 13.52
CA ILE A 128 -3.53 -1.67 14.78
C ILE A 128 -4.21 -0.43 15.31
N ARG A 129 -5.47 -0.56 15.75
CA ARG A 129 -6.17 0.53 16.43
C ARG A 129 -7.10 0.01 17.51
N LYS A 130 -7.34 0.86 18.50
CA LYS A 130 -8.30 0.58 19.56
C LYS A 130 -9.66 1.17 19.19
N SER A 131 -10.66 0.29 19.07
CA SER A 131 -12.08 0.63 18.88
C SER A 131 -12.81 0.44 20.21
N GLU A 132 -12.92 1.51 20.98
CA GLU A 132 -13.47 1.50 22.35
C GLU A 132 -12.78 0.48 23.27
N LYS A 133 -13.43 -0.67 23.53
CA LYS A 133 -12.94 -1.76 24.39
C LYS A 133 -12.21 -2.85 23.60
N PHE A 134 -12.24 -2.80 22.27
CA PHE A 134 -11.74 -3.85 21.39
C PHE A 134 -10.55 -3.35 20.58
N TRP A 135 -9.67 -4.27 20.19
CA TRP A 135 -8.56 -3.99 19.30
C TRP A 135 -8.87 -4.53 17.92
N LEU A 136 -8.62 -3.70 16.90
CA LEU A 136 -8.73 -4.03 15.49
C LEU A 136 -7.32 -4.11 14.91
N ILE A 137 -7.06 -5.19 14.20
CA ILE A 137 -5.73 -5.60 13.75
C ILE A 137 -5.82 -6.00 12.30
N HIS A 138 -4.92 -5.47 11.49
CA HIS A 138 -4.78 -5.90 10.11
C HIS A 138 -4.10 -7.27 10.03
N GLU A 139 -4.61 -8.17 9.17
CA GLU A 139 -4.11 -9.55 9.01
C GLU A 139 -2.59 -9.65 8.80
N VAL A 140 -2.00 -8.68 8.12
CA VAL A 140 -0.54 -8.57 7.90
C VAL A 140 0.27 -8.64 9.19
N VAL A 141 -0.26 -8.18 10.32
CA VAL A 141 0.39 -8.30 11.63
C VAL A 141 0.66 -9.76 11.99
N GLY A 142 -0.22 -10.67 11.56
CA GLY A 142 -0.05 -12.13 11.66
C GLY A 142 1.22 -12.61 10.97
N GLU A 143 1.40 -12.19 9.72
CA GLU A 143 2.57 -12.56 8.91
C GLU A 143 3.87 -12.00 9.51
N ILE A 144 3.92 -10.69 9.77
CA ILE A 144 5.16 -10.00 10.12
C ILE A 144 5.63 -10.24 11.57
N TYR A 145 4.72 -10.64 12.46
CA TYR A 145 5.05 -10.79 13.88
C TYR A 145 4.84 -12.21 14.41
N TYR A 146 3.73 -12.88 14.06
CA TYR A 146 3.44 -14.18 14.63
C TYR A 146 4.11 -15.29 13.83
N ARG A 147 3.97 -15.29 12.50
CA ARG A 147 4.60 -16.29 11.62
C ARG A 147 6.11 -16.11 11.48
N ALA A 148 6.58 -14.86 11.41
CA ALA A 148 8.01 -14.55 11.41
C ALA A 148 8.70 -14.74 12.79
N GLY A 149 7.94 -15.10 13.82
CA GLY A 149 8.40 -15.21 15.21
C GLY A 149 8.23 -13.91 16.00
N ARG A 150 7.69 -14.02 17.24
CA ARG A 150 7.26 -12.91 18.13
C ARG A 150 8.42 -12.05 18.65
N ARG A 151 9.19 -11.43 17.75
CA ARG A 151 10.35 -10.59 18.06
C ARG A 151 10.07 -9.15 17.65
N LYS A 152 10.35 -8.22 18.56
CA LYS A 152 10.17 -6.78 18.30
C LYS A 152 11.09 -6.29 17.17
N THR A 153 12.23 -6.95 16.96
CA THR A 153 13.19 -6.63 15.89
C THR A 153 12.55 -6.68 14.51
N ASN A 154 11.66 -7.65 14.26
CA ASN A 154 10.99 -7.86 12.97
C ASN A 154 10.01 -6.71 12.62
N LEU A 155 9.59 -5.94 13.62
CA LEU A 155 8.72 -4.78 13.46
C LEU A 155 9.49 -3.46 13.33
N LEU A 156 10.72 -3.43 13.86
CA LEU A 156 11.55 -2.24 13.97
C LEU A 156 12.53 -2.08 12.83
N HIS A 157 13.06 -3.19 12.32
CA HIS A 157 14.07 -3.18 11.29
C HIS A 157 13.40 -3.58 9.98
N SER A 158 13.27 -2.61 9.07
CA SER A 158 13.25 -3.01 7.67
C SER A 158 14.65 -3.50 7.31
N TRP A 159 14.76 -4.42 6.36
CA TRP A 159 16.07 -4.82 5.82
C TRP A 159 16.84 -3.59 5.26
N ILE A 160 16.14 -2.49 4.93
CA ILE A 160 16.76 -1.21 4.56
C ILE A 160 17.48 -0.59 5.76
N ASP A 161 16.85 -0.60 6.94
CA ASP A 161 17.46 -0.09 8.17
C ASP A 161 18.66 -0.97 8.59
N GLU A 162 18.59 -2.28 8.37
CA GLU A 162 19.74 -3.18 8.58
C GLU A 162 20.91 -2.81 7.64
N LEU A 163 20.64 -2.50 6.38
CA LEU A 163 21.67 -2.03 5.43
C LEU A 163 22.25 -0.69 5.84
N ILE A 164 21.43 0.25 6.32
CA ILE A 164 21.88 1.57 6.80
C ILE A 164 22.75 1.39 8.05
N ASN A 165 22.31 0.61 9.03
CA ASN A 165 23.07 0.34 10.24
C ASN A 165 24.41 -0.34 9.94
N ARG A 166 24.44 -1.29 8.98
CA ARG A 166 25.68 -1.93 8.55
C ARG A 166 26.63 -0.96 7.85
N LEU A 167 26.09 -0.04 7.05
CA LEU A 167 26.88 1.04 6.44
C LEU A 167 27.51 1.93 7.52
N ASP A 168 26.73 2.32 8.54
CA ASP A 168 27.22 3.13 9.66
C ASP A 168 28.32 2.39 10.44
N GLN A 169 28.13 1.09 10.73
CA GLN A 169 29.14 0.26 11.39
C GLN A 169 30.45 0.18 10.58
N LEU A 170 30.38 -0.01 9.26
CA LEU A 170 31.58 -0.04 8.41
C LEU A 170 32.27 1.32 8.37
N GLN A 171 31.52 2.42 8.35
CA GLN A 171 32.08 3.78 8.44
C GLN A 171 32.78 4.02 9.79
N GLU A 172 32.21 3.55 10.90
CA GLU A 172 32.86 3.61 12.22
C GLU A 172 34.13 2.75 12.28
N GLN A 173 34.08 1.51 11.77
CA GLN A 173 35.25 0.64 11.68
C GLN A 173 36.37 1.28 10.85
N LYS A 174 36.02 1.89 9.71
CA LYS A 174 36.98 2.63 8.89
C LYS A 174 37.61 3.78 9.67
N LYS A 175 36.83 4.61 10.37
CA LYS A 175 37.35 5.71 11.19
C LYS A 175 38.29 5.22 12.29
N PHE A 176 37.92 4.14 12.98
CA PHE A 176 38.75 3.53 14.02
C PHE A 176 40.09 3.05 13.46
N MET A 177 40.04 2.36 12.31
CA MET A 177 41.23 1.87 11.62
C MET A 177 42.13 2.99 11.07
N GLU A 178 41.54 4.06 10.55
CA GLU A 178 42.28 5.26 10.16
C GLU A 178 43.00 5.90 11.36
N GLY A 179 42.37 5.87 12.55
CA GLY A 179 42.99 6.30 13.81
C GLY A 179 44.15 5.41 14.30
N MET A 180 44.12 4.12 13.97
CA MET A 180 45.20 3.16 14.29
C MET A 180 46.28 3.06 13.21
N ARG A 181 46.13 3.77 12.09
CA ARG A 181 47.04 3.68 10.92
C ARG A 181 48.49 4.04 11.25
N THR A 182 48.71 4.83 12.28
CA THR A 182 50.05 5.21 12.77
C THR A 182 50.67 4.17 13.70
N LEU A 183 49.88 3.25 14.25
CA LEU A 183 50.30 2.26 15.25
C LEU A 183 50.58 0.88 14.64
N ILE A 184 49.94 0.54 13.52
CA ILE A 184 50.07 -0.78 12.88
C ILE A 184 50.39 -0.59 11.39
N PRO A 185 51.62 -0.91 10.95
CA PRO A 185 51.97 -1.02 9.54
C PRO A 185 51.10 -2.10 8.86
N ASP A 186 50.76 -1.93 7.57
CA ASP A 186 49.89 -2.81 6.77
C ASP A 186 48.36 -2.71 6.95
N LEU A 187 47.85 -1.73 7.70
CA LEU A 187 46.39 -1.47 7.74
C LEU A 187 45.81 -0.96 6.41
N HIS A 188 46.66 -0.58 5.45
CA HIS A 188 46.27 0.15 4.25
C HIS A 188 45.35 -0.66 3.31
N THR A 189 45.62 -1.96 3.17
CA THR A 189 44.81 -2.88 2.35
C THR A 189 43.44 -3.14 2.97
N GLN A 190 43.39 -3.26 4.29
CA GLN A 190 42.13 -3.45 5.01
C GLN A 190 41.25 -2.18 4.95
N ILE A 191 41.85 -0.98 5.07
CA ILE A 191 41.14 0.30 4.87
C ILE A 191 40.58 0.40 3.45
N PHE A 192 41.36 0.03 2.42
CA PHE A 192 40.87 0.01 1.04
C PHE A 192 39.72 -0.97 0.83
N SER A 193 39.80 -2.17 1.42
CA SER A 193 38.70 -3.15 1.37
C SER A 193 37.43 -2.61 2.03
N LEU A 194 37.54 -2.01 3.22
CA LEU A 194 36.41 -1.35 3.90
C LEU A 194 35.84 -0.21 3.06
N GLN A 195 36.69 0.61 2.43
CA GLN A 195 36.24 1.70 1.59
C GLN A 195 35.46 1.21 0.36
N ALA A 196 35.89 0.11 -0.27
CA ALA A 196 35.15 -0.52 -1.36
C ALA A 196 33.77 -1.03 -0.88
N GLN A 197 33.72 -1.68 0.30
CA GLN A 197 32.46 -2.15 0.89
C GLN A 197 31.51 -0.99 1.24
N ILE A 198 32.04 0.09 1.82
CA ILE A 198 31.27 1.30 2.13
C ILE A 198 30.72 1.89 0.84
N GLN A 199 31.54 2.05 -0.20
CA GLN A 199 31.09 2.64 -1.47
C GLN A 199 30.01 1.79 -2.14
N ASP A 200 30.15 0.46 -2.12
CA ASP A 200 29.13 -0.46 -2.61
C ASP A 200 27.82 -0.29 -1.83
N LEU A 201 27.85 -0.42 -0.50
CA LEU A 201 26.66 -0.28 0.36
C LEU A 201 26.01 1.11 0.27
N GLN A 202 26.82 2.17 0.21
CA GLN A 202 26.34 3.54 0.02
C GLN A 202 25.58 3.64 -1.30
N SER A 203 26.12 3.08 -2.39
CA SER A 203 25.45 3.08 -3.70
C SER A 203 24.13 2.31 -3.68
N LYS A 204 24.06 1.21 -2.91
CA LYS A 204 22.84 0.41 -2.70
C LYS A 204 21.78 1.24 -1.96
N VAL A 205 22.16 1.90 -0.86
CA VAL A 205 21.29 2.80 -0.08
C VAL A 205 20.81 3.98 -0.91
N ASP A 206 21.69 4.60 -1.70
CA ASP A 206 21.35 5.74 -2.56
C ASP A 206 20.36 5.36 -3.66
N ARG A 207 20.45 4.14 -4.22
CA ARG A 207 19.44 3.63 -5.17
C ARG A 207 18.06 3.49 -4.53
N ILE A 208 18.01 3.07 -3.26
CA ILE A 208 16.78 2.90 -2.48
C ILE A 208 16.21 4.27 -2.10
N LYS A 209 17.00 5.12 -1.44
CA LYS A 209 16.61 6.47 -0.99
C LYS A 209 16.28 7.40 -2.15
N GLY A 210 17.02 7.30 -3.26
CA GLY A 210 16.82 8.10 -4.46
C GLY A 210 15.55 7.75 -5.25
N GLY A 211 14.72 6.80 -4.79
CA GLY A 211 13.46 6.44 -5.43
C GLY A 211 13.64 5.84 -6.84
N ARG A 212 14.84 5.36 -7.17
CA ARG A 212 15.14 4.80 -8.50
C ARG A 212 14.48 3.45 -8.73
N LEU A 213 14.09 2.76 -7.67
CA LEU A 213 13.39 1.49 -7.73
C LEU A 213 11.90 1.73 -7.43
N PRO A 214 11.00 1.31 -8.34
CA PRO A 214 9.58 1.52 -8.14
C PRO A 214 9.05 0.55 -7.08
N PHE A 215 8.32 1.06 -6.09
CA PHE A 215 7.67 0.24 -5.06
C PHE A 215 6.20 0.03 -5.42
N ARG A 216 5.67 -1.15 -5.12
CA ARG A 216 4.22 -1.38 -5.13
C ARG A 216 3.72 -1.46 -3.71
N CYS A 217 2.48 -1.06 -3.50
CA CYS A 217 1.75 -1.38 -2.28
C CYS A 217 1.38 -2.87 -2.29
N SER A 218 1.75 -3.63 -1.26
CA SER A 218 1.38 -5.04 -1.11
C SER A 218 -0.14 -5.27 -1.00
N GLN A 219 -0.93 -4.21 -0.75
CA GLN A 219 -2.39 -4.30 -0.61
C GLN A 219 -3.15 -4.04 -1.91
N CYS A 220 -2.86 -2.92 -2.57
CA CYS A 220 -3.61 -2.50 -3.74
C CYS A 220 -2.84 -2.68 -5.06
N ASN A 221 -1.60 -3.17 -5.01
CA ASN A 221 -0.67 -3.34 -6.12
C ASN A 221 -0.40 -2.05 -6.92
N VAL A 222 -0.75 -0.90 -6.36
CA VAL A 222 -0.50 0.42 -6.94
C VAL A 222 0.97 0.79 -6.74
N TRP A 223 1.55 1.38 -7.78
CA TRP A 223 2.88 1.98 -7.73
C TRP A 223 2.91 3.16 -6.75
N LEU A 224 3.77 3.06 -5.75
CA LEU A 224 4.05 4.14 -4.81
C LEU A 224 4.87 5.20 -5.54
N LYS A 225 4.28 6.39 -5.72
CA LYS A 225 4.91 7.56 -6.34
C LYS A 225 5.40 8.58 -5.31
N GLU A 226 5.26 8.26 -4.01
CA GLU A 226 5.58 9.18 -2.93
C GLU A 226 7.09 9.44 -2.87
N ASN A 227 7.47 10.71 -2.71
CA ASN A 227 8.87 11.09 -2.50
C ASN A 227 9.28 10.62 -1.09
N GLY A 228 10.10 9.59 -1.01
CA GLY A 228 10.59 9.04 0.26
C GLY A 228 10.58 7.52 0.28
N ILE A 229 11.13 6.94 1.35
CA ILE A 229 11.08 5.49 1.60
C ILE A 229 9.65 5.15 2.05
N PRO A 230 8.91 4.26 1.35
CA PRO A 230 7.63 3.75 1.83
C PRO A 230 7.72 3.22 3.27
N THR A 231 6.62 3.15 3.99
CA THR A 231 6.65 2.46 5.30
C THR A 231 6.82 0.96 5.06
N PHE A 232 7.93 0.41 5.55
CA PHE A 232 8.24 -1.02 5.49
C PHE A 232 7.98 -1.70 6.84
N PHE A 233 7.48 -2.91 6.77
CA PHE A 233 7.48 -3.87 7.89
C PHE A 233 8.04 -5.19 7.37
N GLY A 234 9.33 -5.43 7.61
CA GLY A 234 10.07 -6.42 6.84
C GLY A 234 10.00 -6.10 5.34
N ASN A 235 9.38 -6.98 4.55
CA ASN A 235 9.19 -6.82 3.10
C ASN A 235 7.83 -6.23 2.70
N TYR A 236 6.94 -6.00 3.67
CA TYR A 236 5.59 -5.53 3.41
C TYR A 236 5.54 -4.00 3.28
N THR A 237 4.88 -3.51 2.23
CA THR A 237 4.72 -2.08 1.92
C THR A 237 3.24 -1.70 1.86
N ILE A 238 2.89 -0.55 2.43
CA ILE A 238 1.50 -0.06 2.40
C ILE A 238 1.42 1.42 2.02
N CYS A 239 0.55 1.74 1.05
CA CYS A 239 0.29 3.12 0.64
C CYS A 239 -0.59 3.86 1.64
N ASN A 240 -0.49 5.19 1.68
CA ASN A 240 -1.29 6.03 2.56
C ASN A 240 -2.80 5.86 2.34
N GLN A 241 -3.23 5.58 1.09
CA GLN A 241 -4.64 5.35 0.80
C GLN A 241 -5.16 4.05 1.42
N CYS A 242 -4.37 2.97 1.42
CA CYS A 242 -4.73 1.74 2.10
C CYS A 242 -4.75 1.93 3.62
N LYS A 243 -3.78 2.69 4.18
CA LYS A 243 -3.79 3.05 5.61
C LYS A 243 -5.08 3.77 5.99
N LYS A 244 -5.53 4.72 5.16
CA LYS A 244 -6.79 5.44 5.37
C LYS A 244 -8.00 4.50 5.36
N ILE A 245 -8.12 3.63 4.36
CA ILE A 245 -9.21 2.64 4.26
C ILE A 245 -9.24 1.72 5.50
N ILE A 246 -8.09 1.23 5.94
CA ILE A 246 -7.99 0.40 7.15
C ILE A 246 -8.45 1.17 8.40
N SER A 247 -8.06 2.45 8.51
CA SER A 247 -8.43 3.29 9.65
C SER A 247 -9.93 3.55 9.76
N GLU A 248 -10.65 3.49 8.63
CA GLU A 248 -12.09 3.74 8.54
C GLU A 248 -12.95 2.51 8.87
N VAL A 249 -12.34 1.32 9.06
CA VAL A 249 -13.04 0.11 9.52
C VAL A 249 -13.24 0.15 11.02
N MET A 250 -14.49 0.08 11.50
CA MET A 250 -14.88 0.25 12.90
C MET A 250 -15.92 -0.73 13.42
N THR A 251 -16.03 -0.81 14.75
CA THR A 251 -17.11 -1.58 15.38
C THR A 251 -18.43 -0.82 15.30
N THR A 252 -19.56 -1.56 15.39
CA THR A 252 -20.89 -0.93 15.40
C THR A 252 -21.05 0.12 16.50
N SER A 253 -20.48 -0.13 17.69
CA SER A 253 -20.59 0.79 18.83
C SER A 253 -19.83 2.10 18.58
N GLU A 254 -18.61 1.99 18.04
CA GLU A 254 -17.81 3.15 17.64
C GLU A 254 -18.51 3.96 16.53
N ALA A 255 -19.09 3.28 15.53
CA ALA A 255 -19.83 3.93 14.46
C ALA A 255 -21.04 4.72 14.98
N GLU A 256 -21.83 4.12 15.89
CA GLU A 256 -22.98 4.79 16.50
C GLU A 256 -22.56 6.06 17.25
N LYS A 257 -21.47 5.98 18.02
CA LYS A 257 -20.93 7.14 18.74
C LYS A 257 -20.37 8.21 17.81
N LYS A 258 -19.60 7.82 16.79
CA LYS A 258 -18.97 8.73 15.82
C LYS A 258 -20.00 9.51 15.01
N HIS A 259 -21.11 8.86 14.63
CA HIS A 259 -22.14 9.47 13.78
C HIS A 259 -23.38 9.97 14.54
N GLY A 260 -23.41 9.86 15.87
CA GLY A 260 -24.52 10.33 16.71
C GLY A 260 -25.79 9.49 16.61
N LEU A 261 -25.67 8.19 16.32
CA LEU A 261 -26.81 7.27 16.25
C LEU A 261 -27.14 6.73 17.65
N PRO A 262 -28.42 6.39 17.94
CA PRO A 262 -28.80 5.74 19.19
C PRO A 262 -28.10 4.39 19.36
N LYS A 263 -27.74 4.05 20.59
CA LYS A 263 -27.04 2.79 20.92
C LYS A 263 -27.85 1.56 20.48
N GLY A 264 -27.20 0.64 19.79
CA GLY A 264 -27.78 -0.61 19.31
C GLY A 264 -28.65 -0.49 18.06
N THR A 265 -28.71 0.69 17.42
CA THR A 265 -29.46 0.89 16.17
C THR A 265 -28.91 -0.01 15.07
N ILE A 266 -27.60 -0.04 14.87
CA ILE A 266 -26.99 -0.80 13.77
C ILE A 266 -27.20 -2.31 13.98
N ARG A 267 -27.11 -2.78 15.23
CA ARG A 267 -27.35 -4.18 15.57
C ARG A 267 -28.80 -4.60 15.34
N ARG A 268 -29.75 -3.73 15.70
CA ARG A 268 -31.19 -3.94 15.46
C ARG A 268 -31.52 -3.97 13.97
N ASP A 269 -30.89 -3.08 13.20
CA ASP A 269 -31.08 -3.02 11.74
C ASP A 269 -30.46 -4.24 11.05
N ASN A 270 -29.33 -4.72 11.56
CA ASN A 270 -28.71 -5.96 11.12
C ASN A 270 -29.61 -7.19 11.37
N SER A 271 -30.23 -7.30 12.56
CA SER A 271 -31.12 -8.42 12.88
C SER A 271 -32.42 -8.40 12.08
N ARG A 272 -32.87 -7.21 11.67
CA ARG A 272 -34.00 -7.01 10.75
C ARG A 272 -33.67 -7.28 9.28
N GLY A 273 -32.41 -7.60 8.95
CA GLY A 273 -31.97 -7.88 7.58
C GLY A 273 -31.77 -6.64 6.70
N SER A 274 -31.87 -5.43 7.24
CA SER A 274 -31.78 -4.19 6.44
C SER A 274 -30.36 -3.88 5.94
N LEU A 275 -29.36 -4.60 6.46
CA LEU A 275 -27.94 -4.46 6.11
C LEU A 275 -27.39 -5.63 5.28
N GLU A 276 -28.25 -6.55 4.82
CA GLU A 276 -27.82 -7.77 4.12
C GLU A 276 -27.06 -7.49 2.82
N ARG A 277 -27.42 -6.41 2.12
CA ARG A 277 -26.70 -5.92 0.94
C ARG A 277 -25.22 -5.64 1.25
N TYR A 278 -24.92 -5.01 2.40
CA TYR A 278 -23.55 -4.67 2.78
C TYR A 278 -22.75 -5.90 3.21
N LYS A 279 -23.41 -6.93 3.75
CA LYS A 279 -22.78 -8.21 4.07
C LYS A 279 -22.30 -8.93 2.81
N LYS A 280 -23.16 -9.02 1.79
CA LYS A 280 -22.82 -9.64 0.49
C LYS A 280 -21.62 -8.95 -0.17
N LEU A 281 -21.54 -7.63 -0.05
CA LEU A 281 -20.41 -6.84 -0.56
C LEU A 281 -19.15 -6.92 0.31
N GLY A 282 -19.25 -7.48 1.52
CA GLY A 282 -18.13 -7.59 2.47
C GLY A 282 -17.78 -6.32 3.23
N LEU A 283 -18.67 -5.31 3.20
CA LEU A 283 -18.50 -4.04 3.91
C LEU A 283 -19.00 -4.10 5.36
N LEU A 284 -19.82 -5.11 5.68
CA LEU A 284 -20.26 -5.45 7.03
C LEU A 284 -19.96 -6.93 7.26
N ARG A 285 -19.20 -7.25 8.30
CA ARG A 285 -18.84 -8.64 8.63
C ARG A 285 -18.81 -8.88 10.13
N GLN A 286 -18.95 -10.14 10.52
CA GLN A 286 -18.77 -10.57 11.90
C GLN A 286 -17.33 -11.01 12.12
N SER A 287 -16.72 -10.53 13.20
CA SER A 287 -15.38 -10.88 13.68
C SER A 287 -15.50 -11.34 15.13
N GLY A 288 -15.55 -12.66 15.33
CA GLY A 288 -15.89 -13.22 16.65
C GLY A 288 -17.27 -12.78 17.13
N SER A 289 -17.33 -12.11 18.28
CA SER A 289 -18.58 -11.55 18.85
C SER A 289 -18.88 -10.12 18.38
N LEU A 290 -18.02 -9.55 17.53
CA LEU A 290 -18.10 -8.16 17.09
C LEU A 290 -18.59 -8.05 15.65
N TRP A 291 -19.30 -6.97 15.37
CA TRP A 291 -19.65 -6.58 14.00
C TRP A 291 -18.75 -5.44 13.57
N LEU A 292 -18.03 -5.65 12.48
CA LEU A 292 -17.12 -4.68 11.86
C LEU A 292 -17.76 -4.14 10.59
N LEU A 293 -17.66 -2.82 10.41
CA LEU A 293 -18.16 -2.13 9.23
C LEU A 293 -17.22 -1.01 8.81
N HIS A 294 -17.21 -0.69 7.53
CA HIS A 294 -16.52 0.49 7.02
C HIS A 294 -17.42 1.74 7.12
N ASP A 295 -16.83 2.90 7.38
CA ASP A 295 -17.51 4.20 7.52
C ASP A 295 -18.52 4.49 6.39
N ILE A 296 -18.18 4.10 5.17
CA ILE A 296 -19.01 4.26 3.96
C ILE A 296 -20.40 3.64 4.08
N VAL A 297 -20.58 2.56 4.86
CA VAL A 297 -21.88 1.94 5.10
C VAL A 297 -22.79 2.89 5.88
N ILE A 298 -22.22 3.65 6.82
CA ILE A 298 -22.98 4.60 7.63
C ILE A 298 -23.40 5.80 6.80
N LEU A 299 -22.48 6.31 5.98
CA LEU A 299 -22.73 7.42 5.07
C LEU A 299 -23.86 7.08 4.08
N ASP A 300 -23.78 5.90 3.47
CA ASP A 300 -24.78 5.42 2.51
C ASP A 300 -26.15 5.20 3.16
N LYS A 301 -26.21 4.46 4.28
CA LYS A 301 -27.47 4.01 4.86
C LYS A 301 -28.20 5.06 5.71
N TYR A 302 -27.48 5.78 6.56
CA TYR A 302 -28.09 6.60 7.62
C TYR A 302 -28.00 8.09 7.33
N LYS A 303 -26.93 8.55 6.68
CA LYS A 303 -26.79 9.98 6.38
C LYS A 303 -27.36 10.37 5.03
N ARG A 304 -27.61 9.40 4.13
CA ARG A 304 -27.79 9.57 2.68
C ARG A 304 -26.67 10.45 2.14
N ILE A 305 -25.87 9.90 1.23
CA ILE A 305 -24.87 10.74 0.59
C ILE A 305 -25.64 11.71 -0.30
N GLU A 306 -25.89 12.92 0.20
CA GLU A 306 -26.17 14.06 -0.63
C GLU A 306 -24.91 14.26 -1.47
N THR A 307 -24.88 13.58 -2.62
CA THR A 307 -24.11 14.09 -3.73
C THR A 307 -24.66 15.49 -3.93
N LYS A 308 -23.94 16.51 -3.46
CA LYS A 308 -23.92 17.76 -4.20
C LYS A 308 -23.65 17.30 -5.62
N GLU A 309 -24.70 17.33 -6.44
CA GLU A 309 -24.53 17.54 -7.85
C GLU A 309 -23.74 18.85 -7.93
N GLU A 310 -22.41 18.76 -7.87
CA GLU A 310 -21.64 19.48 -8.85
C GLU A 310 -22.16 18.93 -10.16
N VAL A 311 -23.20 19.60 -10.64
CA VAL A 311 -23.54 19.70 -12.04
C VAL A 311 -22.19 19.95 -12.68
N LEU A 312 -21.56 18.87 -13.18
CA LEU A 312 -20.59 18.99 -14.26
C LEU A 312 -21.24 20.00 -15.19
N PRO A 313 -20.61 21.16 -15.46
CA PRO A 313 -21.27 22.18 -16.23
C PRO A 313 -21.76 21.47 -17.47
N VAL A 314 -23.09 21.43 -17.63
CA VAL A 314 -23.71 21.13 -18.89
C VAL A 314 -23.03 22.13 -19.79
N HIS A 315 -22.05 21.66 -20.56
CA HIS A 315 -21.51 22.46 -21.63
C HIS A 315 -22.75 22.77 -22.43
N SER A 316 -23.20 24.02 -22.27
CA SER A 316 -24.14 24.65 -23.15
C SER A 316 -23.73 24.20 -24.53
N SER A 317 -24.68 23.62 -25.25
CA SER A 317 -24.61 23.45 -26.69
C SER A 317 -24.46 24.83 -27.31
N THR A 318 -23.26 25.40 -27.15
CA THR A 318 -22.74 26.46 -27.97
C THR A 318 -22.50 25.74 -29.28
N THR A 319 -23.38 26.00 -30.24
CA THR A 319 -23.19 25.75 -31.66
C THR A 319 -21.74 26.08 -32.04
N MET A 320 -20.90 25.06 -32.00
CA MET A 320 -19.55 25.07 -32.54
C MET A 320 -19.64 24.18 -33.77
N SER A 321 -19.59 24.85 -34.91
CA SER A 321 -19.47 24.31 -36.26
C SER A 321 -18.68 23.00 -36.31
N GLU A 322 -19.25 22.02 -37.00
CA GLU A 322 -18.60 20.77 -37.39
C GLU A 322 -17.33 21.05 -38.20
N GLU A 323 -16.19 21.20 -37.53
CA GLU A 323 -14.90 20.95 -38.15
C GLU A 323 -14.34 19.67 -37.55
N GLY A 324 -14.51 18.57 -38.29
CA GLY A 324 -14.00 17.26 -37.93
C GLY A 324 -12.50 17.30 -37.65
N ILE A 325 -12.08 16.65 -36.56
CA ILE A 325 -10.68 16.57 -36.15
C ILE A 325 -9.84 16.06 -37.34
N PRO A 326 -8.91 16.87 -37.88
CA PRO A 326 -8.12 16.48 -39.05
C PRO A 326 -7.37 15.17 -38.77
N SER A 327 -7.39 14.23 -39.71
CA SER A 327 -6.68 12.94 -39.60
C SER A 327 -5.16 13.09 -39.63
N ASP A 328 -4.65 14.23 -40.10
CA ASP A 328 -3.24 14.54 -40.21
C ASP A 328 -2.64 15.03 -38.88
N LEU A 329 -1.59 14.33 -38.42
CA LEU A 329 -0.93 14.54 -37.12
C LEU A 329 -0.38 15.96 -36.97
N LEU A 330 0.19 16.54 -38.04
CA LEU A 330 0.77 17.88 -38.01
C LEU A 330 -0.31 18.96 -37.82
N ARG A 331 -1.48 18.77 -38.43
CA ARG A 331 -2.63 19.66 -38.27
C ARG A 331 -3.24 19.56 -36.87
N ARG A 332 -3.25 18.37 -36.26
CA ARG A 332 -3.65 18.20 -34.84
C ARG A 332 -2.69 18.92 -33.89
N SER A 333 -1.38 18.75 -34.07
CA SER A 333 -0.41 19.43 -33.20
C SER A 333 -0.49 20.96 -33.34
N ALA A 334 -0.73 21.47 -34.55
CA ALA A 334 -0.90 22.90 -34.79
C ALA A 334 -2.18 23.46 -34.15
N SER A 335 -3.29 22.71 -34.20
CA SER A 335 -4.56 23.08 -33.57
C SER A 335 -4.44 23.14 -32.04
N ILE A 336 -3.80 22.13 -31.43
CA ILE A 336 -3.56 22.09 -29.98
C ILE A 336 -2.65 23.25 -29.54
N TYR A 337 -1.59 23.53 -30.30
CA TYR A 337 -0.69 24.65 -30.01
C TYR A 337 -1.43 25.99 -30.08
N LYS A 338 -2.29 26.19 -31.08
CA LYS A 338 -3.07 27.42 -31.24
C LYS A 338 -4.05 27.63 -30.07
N GLN A 339 -4.75 26.57 -29.65
CA GLN A 339 -5.63 26.61 -28.48
C GLN A 339 -4.89 26.92 -27.17
N LEU A 340 -3.66 26.40 -27.01
CA LEU A 340 -2.80 26.71 -25.86
C LEU A 340 -2.34 28.17 -25.85
N MET A 341 -2.05 28.74 -27.02
CA MET A 341 -1.64 30.14 -27.15
C MET A 341 -2.80 31.09 -26.92
N GLU A 342 -4.01 30.76 -27.40
CA GLU A 342 -5.24 31.52 -27.14
C GLU A 342 -5.61 31.51 -25.65
N ARG A 343 -5.46 30.38 -24.95
CA ARG A 343 -5.65 30.32 -23.49
C ARG A 343 -4.65 31.19 -22.72
N LYS A 344 -3.37 31.20 -23.14
CA LYS A 344 -2.35 32.06 -22.51
C LYS A 344 -2.58 33.56 -22.74
N GLN A 345 -3.32 33.94 -23.78
CA GLN A 345 -3.69 35.33 -24.02
C GLN A 345 -4.90 35.79 -23.20
N LEU A 346 -5.76 34.86 -22.77
CA LEU A 346 -6.91 35.13 -21.88
C LEU A 346 -6.52 35.19 -20.39
N GLU A 347 -5.32 34.72 -20.04
CA GLU A 347 -4.77 34.77 -18.68
C GLU A 347 -3.84 35.99 -18.43
N LYS A 348 -3.79 36.94 -19.37
CA LYS A 348 -3.21 38.28 -19.21
C LYS A 348 -4.30 39.32 -19.28
#